data_AF-A0A0L7LX82-F1
#
_entry.id   AF-A0A0L7LX82-F1
#
_cell.length_a   1.000
_cell.length_b   1.000
_cell.length_c   1.000
_cell.angle_alpha   90.00
_cell.angle_beta   90.00
_cell.angle_gamma   90.00
#
_symmetry.space_group_name_H-M   'P 1'
#
loop_
_entity.id
_entity.type
_entity.pdbx_description
1 polymer ?
#
loop_
_entity_poly.entity_id
_entity_poly.type
_entity_poly.pdbx_seq_one_letter_code
_entity_poly.pdbx_strand_id
1 'polypeptide(L)' 'MHDIGVALSSTDIEHTLNFYKLVKDGKSIDEMKNCIYAFIKYYDTL' A
#
# COMPACT_ATOMS: atom_id res chain seq x y z
N MET A 1 21.60 4.37 -0.11
CA MET A 1 20.52 5.38 -0.05
C MET A 1 19.73 5.46 -1.34
N HIS A 2 20.36 5.44 -2.53
CA HIS A 2 19.65 5.44 -3.81
C HIS A 2 18.73 4.20 -3.97
N ASP A 3 19.26 2.99 -3.76
CA ASP A 3 18.50 1.77 -4.03
C ASP A 3 17.36 1.53 -3.05
N ILE A 4 17.55 1.91 -1.77
CA ILE A 4 16.50 1.88 -0.75
C ILE A 4 15.39 2.88 -1.08
N GLY A 5 15.74 4.09 -1.52
CA GLY A 5 14.76 5.10 -1.92
C GLY A 5 13.96 4.69 -3.17
N VAL A 6 14.62 4.06 -4.15
CA VAL A 6 13.95 3.53 -5.35
C VAL A 6 13.00 2.39 -5.00
N ALA A 7 13.43 1.47 -4.12
CA ALA A 7 12.58 0.37 -3.66
C ALA A 7 11.35 0.89 -2.91
N LEU A 8 11.52 1.83 -1.97
CA LEU A 8 10.43 2.47 -1.24
C LEU A 8 9.45 3.17 -2.18
N SER A 9 9.94 3.97 -3.11
CA SER A 9 9.08 4.67 -4.07
C SER A 9 8.27 3.72 -4.94
N SER A 10 8.85 2.56 -5.32
CA SER A 10 8.14 1.54 -6.09
C SER A 10 7.03 0.88 -5.25
N THR A 11 7.31 0.57 -3.98
CA THR A 11 6.33 0.02 -3.05
C THR A 11 5.19 1.00 -2.77
N ASP A 12 5.49 2.29 -2.57
CA ASP A 12 4.48 3.34 -2.34
C ASP A 12 3.49 3.43 -3.52
N ILE A 13 4.00 3.34 -4.76
CA ILE A 13 3.17 3.36 -5.98
C ILE A 13 2.27 2.12 -6.03
N GLU A 14 2.81 0.94 -5.75
CA GLU A 14 2.04 -0.32 -5.75
C GLU A 14 0.91 -0.28 -4.71
N HIS A 15 1.22 0.14 -3.48
CA HIS A 15 0.25 0.27 -2.41
C HIS A 15 -0.87 1.27 -2.75
N THR A 16 -0.50 2.43 -3.32
CA THR A 16 -1.47 3.44 -3.76
C THR A 16 -2.38 2.90 -4.86
N LEU A 17 -1.82 2.19 -5.85
CA LEU A 17 -2.59 1.60 -6.95
C LEU A 17 -3.57 0.53 -6.44
N ASN A 18 -3.12 -0.33 -5.52
CA ASN A 18 -3.95 -1.37 -4.93
C ASN A 18 -5.13 -0.77 -4.15
N PHE A 19 -4.88 0.24 -3.32
CA PHE A 19 -5.95 0.93 -2.60
C PHE A 19 -6.93 1.62 -3.56
N TYR A 20 -6.43 2.30 -4.58
CA TYR A 20 -7.27 2.95 -5.61
C TYR A 20 -8.19 1.95 -6.31
N LYS A 21 -7.70 0.76 -6.67
CA LYS A 21 -8.53 -0.31 -7.25
C LYS A 21 -9.65 -0.73 -6.30
N LEU A 22 -9.36 -0.91 -5.01
CA LEU A 22 -10.39 -1.27 -4.02
C LEU A 22 -11.50 -0.21 -3.95
N VAL A 23 -11.14 1.07 -3.95
CA VAL A 23 -12.10 2.19 -3.96
C VAL A 23 -12.91 2.20 -5.26
N LYS A 24 -12.24 2.06 -6.40
CA LYS A 24 -12.89 2.07 -7.72
C LYS A 24 -13.86 0.91 -7.90
N ASP A 25 -13.50 -0.28 -7.41
CA ASP A 25 -14.29 -1.49 -7.53
C ASP A 25 -15.41 -1.57 -6.47
N GLY A 26 -15.55 -0.55 -5.63
CA GLY A 26 -16.60 -0.50 -4.60
C GLY A 26 -16.47 -1.60 -3.56
N LYS A 27 -15.24 -1.99 -3.21
CA LYS A 27 -14.97 -3.05 -2.23
C LYS A 27 -15.48 -2.68 -0.84
N SER A 28 -15.58 -3.68 0.02
CA SER A 28 -16.04 -3.45 1.40
C SER A 28 -15.06 -2.58 2.18
N ILE A 29 -15.58 -1.86 3.17
CA ILE A 29 -14.76 -1.06 4.08
C ILE A 29 -13.72 -1.93 4.80
N ASP A 30 -14.06 -3.18 5.11
CA ASP A 30 -13.14 -4.11 5.78
C ASP A 30 -11.97 -4.52 4.88
N GLU A 31 -12.21 -4.74 3.59
CA GLU A 31 -11.12 -4.97 2.62
C GLU A 31 -10.19 -3.75 2.51
N MET A 32 -10.75 -2.54 2.49
CA MET A 32 -9.97 -1.31 2.47
C MET A 32 -9.13 -1.13 3.75
N LYS A 33 -9.71 -1.41 4.92
CA LYS A 33 -8.99 -1.37 6.21
C LYS A 33 -7.85 -2.39 6.24
N ASN A 34 -8.10 -3.63 5.80
CA ASN A 34 -7.07 -4.67 5.74
C ASN A 34 -5.90 -4.27 4.83
N CYS A 35 -6.19 -3.61 3.71
CA CYS A 35 -5.18 -3.07 2.80
C CYS A 35 -4.29 -2.01 3.50
N ILE A 36 -4.90 -1.07 4.24
CA ILE A 36 -4.16 -0.05 5.00
C ILE A 36 -3.31 -0.68 6.11
N TYR A 37 -3.86 -1.64 6.88
CA TYR A 37 -3.09 -2.33 7.93
C TYR A 37 -1.88 -3.09 7.37
N ALA A 38 -2.01 -3.70 6.19
CA ALA A 38 -0.89 -4.35 5.53
C ALA A 38 0.23 -3.36 5.19
N PHE A 39 -0.12 -2.15 4.74
CA PHE A 39 0.86 -1.10 4.44
C PHE A 39 1.57 -0.62 5.70
N ILE A 40 0.83 -0.30 6.77
CA ILE A 40 1.42 0.13 8.05
C ILE A 40 2.41 -0.93 8.56
N LYS A 41 1.99 -2.21 8.55
CA LYS A 41 2.85 -3.32 8.98
C LYS A 41 4.13 -3.45 8.13
N TYR A 42 4.05 -3.19 6.83
CA TYR A 42 5.22 -3.23 5.95
C TYR A 42 6.26 -2.17 6.36
N TYR A 43 5.84 -0.92 6.58
CA TYR A 43 6.76 0.15 6.99
C TYR A 43 7.24 0.00 8.44
N ASP A 44 6.46 -0.60 9.33
CA ASP A 44 6.92 -0.92 10.69
C ASP A 44 8.09 -1.93 10.70
N THR A 45 8.27 -2.69 9.61
CA THR A 45 9.36 -3.69 9.49
C THR A 45 10.61 -3.17 8.75
N LEU A 46 10.56 -1.95 8.24
CA LEU A 46 11.63 -1.29 7.48
C LEU A 46 12.51 -0.41 8.38
#